data_AF-A0A7C1CXB5-F1
#
_entry.id   AF-A0A7C1CXB5-F1
#
_cell.length_a   1.000
_cell.length_b   1.000
_cell.length_c   1.000
_cell.angle_alpha   90.00
_cell.angle_beta   90.00
_cell.angle_gamma   90.00
#
_symmetry.space_group_name_H-M   'P 1'
#
loop_
_entity.id
_entity.type
_entity.pdbx_description
1 polymer ?
#
loop_
_entity_poly.entity_id
_entity_poly.type
_entity_poly.pdbx_seq_one_letter_code
_entity_poly.pdbx_strand_id
1 'polypeptide(L)'
;MKSLAEAAEESGVKVVICNLEGESRRGPSSDRIVTELAPFADAYFVKADADLDGFFTSFSEEAGVPLATFEKTVDLKDVLAEYFCK
;
A
#
# COMPACT_ATOMS: atom_id res chain seq x y z
N MET A 1 3.78 2.38 15.19
CA MET A 1 3.98 2.23 13.73
C MET A 1 4.26 3.58 13.10
N LYS A 2 3.50 4.63 13.45
CA LYS A 2 3.82 6.02 13.06
C LYS A 2 5.29 6.41 13.26
N SER A 3 5.89 6.11 14.40
CA SER A 3 7.30 6.44 14.67
C SER A 3 8.31 5.90 13.64
N LEU A 4 8.01 4.78 12.97
CA LEU A 4 8.86 4.26 11.90
C LEU A 4 8.60 4.96 10.57
N ALA A 5 7.34 5.26 10.27
CA ALA A 5 6.95 5.99 9.07
C ALA A 5 7.43 7.46 9.11
N GLU A 6 7.31 8.11 10.26
CA GLU A 6 7.85 9.43 10.56
C GLU A 6 9.37 9.46 10.34
N ALA A 7 10.11 8.48 10.91
CA ALA A 7 11.56 8.40 10.71
C ALA A 7 11.95 8.15 9.24
N ALA A 8 11.14 7.40 8.50
CA ALA A 8 11.35 7.18 7.06
C ALA A 8 11.15 8.47 6.27
N GLU A 9 10.06 9.19 6.54
CA GLU A 9 9.76 10.49 5.93
C GLU A 9 10.84 11.54 6.23
N GLU A 10 11.26 11.67 7.50
CA GLU A 10 12.34 12.57 7.94
C GLU A 10 13.68 12.24 7.24
N SER A 11 13.89 10.97 6.90
CA SER A 11 15.10 10.50 6.20
C SER A 11 14.97 10.57 4.68
N GLY A 12 13.85 11.05 4.13
CA GLY A 12 13.58 11.09 2.69
C GLY A 12 13.42 9.70 2.04
N VAL A 13 13.15 8.67 2.83
CA VAL A 13 12.91 7.30 2.36
C VAL A 13 11.46 7.16 1.94
N LYS A 14 11.24 6.52 0.78
CA LYS A 14 9.89 6.26 0.26
C LYS A 14 9.18 5.17 1.06
N VAL A 15 7.91 5.41 1.40
CA VAL A 15 7.06 4.47 2.13
C VAL A 15 6.01 3.89 1.20
N VAL A 16 6.04 2.57 1.03
CA VAL A 16 5.03 1.84 0.27
C VAL A 16 4.15 1.07 1.23
N ILE A 17 2.83 1.29 1.19
CA ILE A 17 1.87 0.46 1.89
C ILE A 17 1.52 -0.72 0.99
N CYS A 18 1.82 -1.93 1.44
CA CYS A 18 1.62 -3.14 0.66
C CYS A 18 0.73 -4.15 1.37
N ASN A 19 -0.39 -4.54 0.74
CA ASN A 19 -1.28 -5.57 1.25
C ASN A 19 -1.14 -6.85 0.41
N LEU A 20 -0.40 -7.84 0.95
CA LEU A 20 0.02 -9.05 0.22
C LEU A 20 -1.07 -10.11 0.12
N GLU A 21 -1.95 -10.16 1.11
CA GLU A 21 -3.06 -11.12 1.20
C GLU A 21 -4.35 -10.48 0.66
N GLY A 22 -5.30 -11.32 0.28
CA GLY A 22 -6.58 -10.88 -0.30
C GLY A 22 -7.69 -10.64 0.72
N GLU A 23 -8.92 -10.47 0.22
CA GLU A 23 -10.16 -10.27 1.00
C GLU A 23 -10.23 -11.15 2.25
N SER A 24 -9.97 -12.46 2.10
CA SER A 24 -10.11 -13.46 3.18
C SER A 24 -9.26 -13.20 4.42
N ARG A 25 -8.23 -12.34 4.32
CA ARG A 25 -7.33 -11.99 5.41
C ARG A 25 -7.34 -10.50 5.75
N ARG A 26 -8.05 -9.67 4.99
CA ARG A 26 -8.26 -8.26 5.31
C ARG A 26 -9.38 -8.12 6.35
N GLY A 27 -9.24 -7.16 7.26
CA GLY A 27 -10.27 -6.86 8.24
C GLY A 27 -9.92 -5.65 9.10
N PRO A 28 -10.66 -5.42 10.20
CA PRO A 28 -10.55 -4.19 10.99
C PRO A 28 -9.13 -3.89 11.51
N SER A 29 -8.32 -4.92 11.76
CA SER A 29 -6.93 -4.75 12.19
C SER A 29 -6.02 -4.25 11.08
N SER A 30 -6.11 -4.81 9.87
CA SER A 30 -5.34 -4.33 8.71
C SER A 30 -5.78 -2.93 8.31
N ASP A 31 -7.09 -2.68 8.30
CA ASP A 31 -7.65 -1.38 7.91
C ASP A 31 -7.18 -0.29 8.87
N ARG A 32 -7.13 -0.58 10.18
CA ARG A 32 -6.56 0.35 11.16
C ARG A 32 -5.08 0.66 10.87
N ILE A 33 -4.28 -0.33 10.48
CA ILE A 33 -2.86 -0.12 10.16
C ILE A 33 -2.73 0.75 8.91
N VAL A 34 -3.49 0.45 7.86
CA VAL A 34 -3.49 1.22 6.61
C VAL A 34 -3.92 2.66 6.88
N THR A 35 -5.04 2.90 7.57
CA THR A 35 -5.48 4.26 7.91
C THR A 35 -4.47 5.02 8.76
N GLU A 36 -3.77 4.34 9.68
CA GLU A 36 -2.74 4.97 10.52
C GLU A 36 -1.50 5.40 9.71
N LEU A 37 -1.16 4.64 8.66
CA LEU A 37 0.03 4.84 7.84
C LEU A 37 -0.22 5.58 6.53
N ALA A 38 -1.47 5.66 6.05
CA ALA A 38 -1.86 6.30 4.80
C ALA A 38 -1.33 7.74 4.61
N PRO A 39 -1.24 8.60 5.66
CA PRO A 39 -0.64 9.92 5.51
C PRO A 39 0.84 9.92 5.07
N PHE A 40 1.55 8.81 5.27
CA PHE A 40 2.96 8.67 4.93
C PHE A 40 3.17 7.94 3.60
N ALA A 41 2.13 7.44 2.95
CA ALA A 41 2.26 6.58 1.78
C ALA A 41 2.72 7.37 0.54
N ASP A 42 3.77 6.89 -0.13
CA ASP A 42 4.17 7.34 -1.46
C ASP A 42 3.54 6.47 -2.57
N ALA A 43 3.11 5.25 -2.24
CA ALA A 43 2.40 4.35 -3.14
C ALA A 43 1.66 3.26 -2.36
N TYR A 44 0.64 2.68 -3.00
CA TYR A 44 -0.08 1.50 -2.54
C TYR A 44 0.16 0.33 -3.49
N PHE A 45 0.62 -0.82 -2.99
CA PHE A 45 0.72 -2.07 -3.75
C PHE A 45 -0.19 -3.12 -3.14
N VAL A 46 -1.29 -3.43 -3.83
CA VAL A 46 -2.41 -4.13 -3.20
C VAL A 46 -2.78 -5.35 -4.02
N LYS A 47 -2.89 -6.52 -3.39
CA LYS A 47 -3.46 -7.67 -4.07
C LYS A 47 -4.88 -7.34 -4.51
N ALA A 48 -5.25 -7.59 -5.77
CA ALA A 48 -6.46 -7.06 -6.38
C ALA A 48 -7.74 -7.39 -5.59
N ASP A 49 -7.80 -8.60 -5.01
CA ASP A 49 -8.92 -9.03 -4.18
C ASP A 49 -8.93 -8.44 -2.77
N ALA A 50 -7.94 -7.65 -2.35
CA ALA A 50 -7.96 -6.93 -1.07
C ALA A 50 -8.72 -5.59 -1.15
N ASP A 51 -9.00 -5.08 -2.35
CA ASP A 51 -9.59 -3.77 -2.61
C ASP A 51 -10.98 -3.84 -3.27
N LEU A 52 -11.72 -4.94 -3.08
CA LEU A 52 -13.04 -5.14 -3.69
C LEU A 52 -14.08 -4.10 -3.24
N ASP A 53 -13.90 -3.50 -2.07
CA ASP A 53 -14.74 -2.43 -1.52
C ASP A 53 -14.24 -1.02 -1.87
N GLY A 54 -13.12 -0.90 -2.59
CA GLY A 54 -12.49 0.36 -2.98
C GLY A 54 -11.75 1.10 -1.86
N PHE A 55 -11.47 0.44 -0.73
CA PHE A 55 -10.79 1.05 0.41
C PHE A 55 -9.40 1.64 0.08
N PHE A 56 -8.55 0.93 -0.64
CA PHE A 56 -7.24 1.43 -1.06
C PHE A 56 -7.37 2.40 -2.24
N THR A 57 -8.31 2.14 -3.16
CA THR A 57 -8.63 3.09 -4.24
C THR A 57 -8.98 4.46 -3.68
N SER A 58 -9.84 4.55 -2.65
CA SER A 58 -10.19 5.84 -2.04
C SER A 58 -8.99 6.55 -1.42
N PHE A 59 -8.11 5.83 -0.71
CA PHE A 59 -6.89 6.44 -0.15
C PHE A 59 -5.93 6.94 -1.22
N SER A 60 -5.77 6.18 -2.31
CA SER A 60 -4.94 6.56 -3.45
C SER A 60 -5.45 7.85 -4.10
N GLU A 61 -6.75 7.94 -4.37
CA GLU A 61 -7.38 9.10 -4.99
C GLU A 61 -7.34 10.33 -4.08
N GLU A 62 -7.69 10.18 -2.80
CA GLU A 62 -7.70 11.28 -1.82
C GLU A 62 -6.31 11.89 -1.61
N ALA A 63 -5.27 11.06 -1.55
CA ALA A 63 -3.89 11.52 -1.35
C ALA A 63 -3.17 11.87 -2.66
N GLY A 64 -3.73 11.52 -3.82
CA GLY A 64 -3.08 11.69 -5.11
C GLY A 64 -1.82 10.84 -5.29
N VAL A 65 -1.74 9.70 -4.58
CA VAL A 65 -0.57 8.80 -4.61
C VAL A 65 -0.91 7.54 -5.40
N PRO A 66 0.04 6.97 -6.16
CA PRO A 66 -0.26 5.88 -7.08
C PRO A 66 -0.64 4.58 -6.37
N LEU A 67 -1.61 3.87 -6.95
CA LEU A 67 -2.02 2.52 -6.59
C LEU A 67 -1.67 1.56 -7.74
N ALA A 68 -0.99 0.46 -7.42
CA ALA A 68 -0.78 -0.66 -8.32
C ALA A 68 -1.37 -1.93 -7.71
N THR A 69 -2.02 -2.74 -8.54
CA THR A 69 -2.63 -4.00 -8.13
C THR A 69 -1.95 -5.21 -8.75
N PHE A 70 -2.02 -6.35 -8.06
CA PHE A 70 -1.47 -7.63 -8.53
C PHE A 70 -2.38 -8.80 -8.15
N GLU A 71 -2.39 -9.87 -8.96
CA GLU A 71 -3.32 -11.01 -8.77
C GLU A 71 -2.79 -12.03 -7.75
N LYS A 72 -1.50 -12.35 -7.82
CA LYS A 72 -0.83 -13.28 -6.88
C LYS A 72 0.35 -12.59 -6.23
N THR A 73 0.68 -12.97 -5.00
CA THR A 73 1.83 -12.41 -4.28
C THR A 73 3.15 -12.51 -5.06
N VAL A 74 3.30 -13.54 -5.91
CA VAL A 74 4.48 -13.68 -6.79
C VAL A 74 4.55 -12.63 -7.91
N ASP A 75 3.42 -12.05 -8.30
CA ASP A 75 3.32 -11.03 -9.34
C ASP A 75 3.74 -9.64 -8.81
N LEU A 76 3.86 -9.46 -7.49
CA LEU A 76 4.39 -8.23 -6.88
C LEU A 76 5.78 -7.87 -7.40
N LYS A 77 6.59 -8.87 -7.80
CA LYS A 77 7.91 -8.63 -8.40
C LYS A 77 7.83 -7.74 -9.65
N ASP A 78 6.74 -7.84 -10.41
CA ASP A 78 6.56 -7.10 -11.66
C ASP A 78 6.21 -5.65 -11.36
N VAL A 79 5.36 -5.41 -10.34
CA VAL A 79 5.08 -4.06 -9.80
C VAL A 79 6.36 -3.41 -9.26
N LEU A 80 7.17 -4.14 -8.49
CA LEU A 80 8.43 -3.64 -7.96
C LEU A 80 9.42 -3.27 -9.09
N ALA A 81 9.50 -4.10 -10.14
CA ALA A 81 10.33 -3.81 -11.29
C ALA A 81 9.89 -2.53 -12.02
N GLU A 82 8.58 -2.33 -12.21
CA GLU A 82 8.04 -1.13 -12.85
C GLU A 82 8.35 0.17 -12.08
N TYR A 83 8.31 0.12 -10.75
CA TYR A 83 8.52 1.29 -9.89
C TYR A 83 10.00 1.60 -9.63
N PHE A 84 10.86 0.58 -9.52
CA PHE A 84 12.21 0.76 -8.98
C PHE A 84 13.36 0.32 -9.91
N CYS A 85 13.12 -0.44 -10.97
CA CYS A 85 14.19 -0.96 -11.86
C CYS A 85 14.35 -0.16 -13.17
N LYS A 86 14.00 1.13 -13.18
CA LYS A 86 14.25 2.03 -14.31
C LYS A 86 15.67 2.57 -14.31
#